data_AF-A0A7C2IEQ4-F1
#
_entry.id   AF-A0A7C2IEQ4-F1
#
_cell.length_a   1.000
_cell.length_b   1.000
_cell.length_c   1.000
_cell.angle_alpha   90.00
_cell.angle_beta   90.00
_cell.angle_gamma   90.00
#
_symmetry.space_group_name_H-M   'P 1'
#
loop_
_entity.id
_entity.type
_entity.pdbx_description
1 polymer ?
#
loop_
_entity_poly.entity_id
_entity_poly.type
_entity_poly.pdbx_seq_one_letter_code
_entity_poly.pdbx_strand_id
1 'polypeptide(L)'
;MPSLAPAARLTARGSCHTPPSQADGSVRRQGQRGGQGEAGKGMRHVGWAPALVWAAGIFLMSVRPRPPELGPLSDKWLHALAYAVLAWLLRPPLGHTRRAGLVALLLAVLYGAGLELLQGFLPWRTAEWTDLVANTAGAGVATVVAAPLSRTGRGEGGP
;
A
#
# COMPACT_ATOMS: atom_id res chain seq x y z
N MET A 1 -28.16 -7.96 -67.50
CA MET A 1 -28.67 -8.86 -66.44
C MET A 1 -28.94 -10.23 -67.09
N PRO A 2 -28.58 -11.35 -66.45
CA PRO A 2 -27.48 -12.26 -66.82
C PRO A 2 -27.92 -13.49 -67.64
N SER A 3 -27.10 -13.95 -68.60
CA SER A 3 -26.05 -14.99 -68.52
C SER A 3 -26.55 -16.39 -68.13
N LEU A 4 -26.51 -17.29 -69.11
CA LEU A 4 -26.90 -18.70 -69.06
C LEU A 4 -25.88 -19.55 -68.29
N ALA A 5 -26.39 -20.52 -67.52
CA ALA A 5 -25.62 -21.59 -66.90
C ALA A 5 -25.00 -22.56 -67.93
N PRO A 6 -24.06 -23.43 -67.51
CA PRO A 6 -24.46 -24.84 -67.50
C PRO A 6 -23.95 -25.70 -66.33
N ALA A 7 -24.85 -26.61 -65.95
CA ALA A 7 -24.73 -28.01 -65.55
C ALA A 7 -23.43 -28.59 -64.94
N ALA A 8 -23.66 -29.28 -63.82
CA ALA A 8 -22.80 -30.18 -63.08
C ALA A 8 -22.40 -31.47 -63.84
N ARG A 9 -21.31 -32.11 -63.36
CA ARG A 9 -21.21 -33.58 -63.23
C ARG A 9 -20.15 -33.98 -62.20
N LEU A 10 -20.61 -34.73 -61.19
CA LEU A 10 -19.83 -35.55 -60.25
C LEU A 10 -19.27 -36.80 -60.94
N THR A 11 -18.10 -37.28 -60.50
CA THR A 11 -17.71 -38.67 -60.14
C THR A 11 -16.22 -38.65 -59.72
N ALA A 12 -15.61 -39.51 -58.91
CA ALA A 12 -15.96 -40.42 -57.82
C ALA A 12 -14.62 -41.01 -57.29
N ARG A 13 -14.49 -41.17 -55.96
CA ARG A 13 -13.75 -42.19 -55.17
C ARG A 13 -12.28 -42.57 -55.47
N GLY A 14 -11.49 -42.62 -54.38
CA GLY A 14 -10.30 -43.48 -54.24
C GLY A 14 -9.76 -43.44 -52.80
N SER A 15 -9.74 -44.58 -52.12
CA SER A 15 -9.65 -44.74 -50.67
C SER A 15 -8.23 -45.05 -50.14
N CYS A 16 -8.12 -44.96 -48.80
CA CYS A 16 -7.35 -45.79 -47.86
C CYS A 16 -5.80 -45.82 -47.89
N HIS A 17 -5.19 -45.36 -46.79
CA HIS A 17 -4.18 -46.12 -46.02
C HIS A 17 -3.93 -45.52 -44.61
N THR A 18 -4.14 -46.35 -43.58
CA THR A 18 -3.42 -46.39 -42.28
C THR A 18 -2.89 -47.85 -42.18
N PRO A 19 -1.80 -48.20 -41.46
CA PRO A 19 -1.48 -47.89 -40.05
C PRO A 19 0.07 -47.84 -39.78
N PRO A 20 0.63 -48.32 -38.64
CA PRO A 20 0.51 -47.93 -37.22
C PRO A 20 1.86 -47.41 -36.66
N SER A 21 1.88 -46.91 -35.41
CA SER A 21 2.76 -47.47 -34.36
C SER A 21 2.73 -46.58 -33.11
N GLN A 22 2.28 -47.20 -32.02
CA GLN A 22 2.44 -46.70 -30.67
C GLN A 22 3.93 -46.73 -30.28
N ALA A 23 4.41 -45.66 -29.66
CA ALA A 23 5.52 -45.64 -28.73
C ALA A 23 5.27 -44.40 -27.86
N ASP A 24 4.58 -44.58 -26.74
CA ASP A 24 5.25 -44.76 -25.44
C ASP A 24 6.27 -43.66 -25.16
N GLY A 25 5.76 -42.58 -24.62
CA GLY A 25 6.53 -41.56 -23.93
C GLY A 25 5.93 -41.39 -22.55
N SER A 26 6.02 -42.46 -21.76
CA SER A 26 5.68 -42.48 -20.33
C SER A 26 5.96 -41.14 -19.67
N VAL A 27 4.91 -40.62 -19.06
CA VAL A 27 4.88 -39.59 -18.04
C VAL A 27 6.08 -39.75 -17.09
N ARG A 28 7.13 -38.95 -17.27
CA ARG A 28 8.06 -38.58 -16.19
C ARG A 28 7.79 -37.15 -15.74
N ARG A 29 6.58 -36.92 -15.20
CA ARG A 29 6.31 -35.80 -14.30
C ARG A 29 6.68 -36.23 -12.88
N GLN A 30 7.97 -36.32 -12.60
CA GLN A 30 8.45 -36.43 -11.23
C GLN A 30 9.76 -35.67 -11.10
N GLY A 31 9.78 -34.67 -10.23
CA GLY A 31 11.02 -34.06 -9.78
C GLY A 31 11.07 -32.54 -9.80
N GLN A 32 10.04 -31.85 -9.33
CA GLN A 32 10.23 -30.56 -8.64
C GLN A 32 9.17 -30.41 -7.54
N ARG A 33 9.25 -31.33 -6.58
CA ARG A 33 8.95 -31.04 -5.17
C ARG A 33 10.12 -30.23 -4.62
N GLY A 34 9.83 -29.18 -3.87
CA GLY A 34 10.75 -28.60 -2.90
C GLY A 34 11.09 -27.15 -3.19
N GLY A 35 10.42 -26.24 -2.48
CA GLY A 35 10.80 -24.82 -2.46
C GLY A 35 9.64 -23.82 -2.40
N GLN A 36 8.40 -24.26 -2.24
CA GLN A 36 7.28 -23.36 -1.93
C GLN A 36 6.89 -23.50 -0.45
N GLY A 37 7.75 -22.97 0.40
CA GLY A 37 7.56 -22.87 1.84
C GLY A 37 8.75 -22.10 2.39
N GLU A 38 8.52 -21.19 3.34
CA GLU A 38 9.56 -20.52 4.13
C GLU A 38 10.18 -19.19 3.66
N ALA A 39 9.51 -18.33 2.86
CA ALA A 39 10.00 -16.94 2.71
C ALA A 39 8.93 -15.83 2.59
N GLY A 40 7.65 -16.13 2.84
CA GLY A 40 6.56 -15.14 2.72
C GLY A 40 6.05 -14.55 4.05
N LYS A 41 6.65 -14.90 5.20
CA LYS A 41 6.06 -14.61 6.52
C LYS A 41 6.75 -13.47 7.30
N GLY A 42 7.87 -12.92 6.81
CA GLY A 42 8.70 -11.97 7.57
C GLY A 42 8.53 -10.47 7.25
N MET A 43 8.12 -10.08 6.05
CA MET A 43 8.31 -8.69 5.60
C MET A 43 7.20 -7.70 5.95
N ARG A 44 6.00 -8.15 6.34
CA ARG A 44 4.95 -7.20 6.78
C ARG A 44 5.29 -6.54 8.11
N HIS A 45 5.91 -7.26 9.05
CA HIS A 45 6.21 -6.74 10.39
C HIS A 45 7.36 -5.71 10.37
N VAL A 46 8.32 -5.88 9.45
CA VAL A 46 9.41 -4.91 9.22
C VAL A 46 8.88 -3.56 8.73
N GLY A 47 7.80 -3.54 7.94
CA GLY A 47 7.19 -2.30 7.47
C GLY A 47 6.55 -1.44 8.55
N TRP A 48 6.01 -2.06 9.62
CA TRP A 48 5.37 -1.34 10.72
C TRP A 48 6.33 -0.92 11.83
N ALA A 49 7.46 -1.61 11.99
CA ALA A 49 8.37 -1.38 13.10
C ALA A 49 8.82 0.08 13.23
N PRO A 50 9.22 0.80 12.16
CA PRO A 50 9.59 2.21 12.27
C PRO A 50 8.44 3.09 12.78
N ALA A 51 7.22 2.89 12.27
CA ALA A 51 6.05 3.66 12.69
C ALA A 51 5.70 3.39 14.17
N LEU A 52 5.81 2.14 14.61
CA LEU A 52 5.55 1.75 16.00
C LEU A 52 6.60 2.30 16.95
N VAL A 53 7.89 2.24 16.58
CA VAL A 53 8.98 2.83 17.37
C VAL A 53 8.80 4.34 17.50
N TRP A 54 8.44 5.00 16.39
CA TRP A 54 8.18 6.43 16.40
C TRP A 54 6.96 6.80 17.25
N ALA A 55 5.84 6.07 17.10
CA ALA A 55 4.66 6.26 17.93
C ALA A 55 4.99 6.07 19.42
N ALA A 56 5.74 5.02 19.77
CA ALA A 56 6.20 4.80 21.14
C ALA A 56 7.05 5.98 21.66
N GLY A 57 7.92 6.54 20.83
CA GLY A 57 8.69 7.75 21.14
C GLY A 57 7.79 8.94 21.47
N ILE A 58 6.78 9.21 20.64
CA ILE A 58 5.77 10.26 20.88
C ILE A 58 5.06 10.01 22.21
N PHE A 59 4.54 8.80 22.43
CA PHE A 59 3.84 8.43 23.67
C PHE A 59 4.70 8.70 24.91
N LEU A 60 5.93 8.21 24.89
CA LEU A 60 6.87 8.34 26.01
C LEU A 60 7.21 9.80 26.32
N MET A 61 7.18 10.70 25.33
CA MET A 61 7.34 12.14 25.57
C MET A 61 6.05 12.77 26.09
N SER A 62 4.90 12.42 25.53
CA SER A 62 3.59 12.99 25.90
C SER A 62 3.20 12.71 27.35
N VAL A 63 3.51 11.53 27.89
CA VAL A 63 3.09 11.17 29.26
C VAL A 63 4.03 11.70 30.36
N ARG A 64 5.23 12.19 30.00
CA ARG A 64 6.21 12.67 30.99
C ARG A 64 5.76 13.98 31.65
N PRO A 65 6.09 14.19 32.95
CA PRO A 65 5.78 15.46 33.64
C PRO A 65 6.51 16.68 33.08
N ARG A 66 7.77 16.51 32.67
CA ARG A 66 8.58 17.55 32.02
C ARG A 66 9.32 16.94 30.83
N PRO A 67 8.79 17.07 29.61
CA PRO A 67 9.55 16.67 28.44
C PRO A 67 10.81 17.53 28.32
N PRO A 68 11.93 16.99 27.82
CA PRO A 68 13.13 17.78 27.59
C PRO A 68 12.84 18.89 26.57
N GLU A 69 13.38 20.08 26.80
CA GLU A 69 13.30 21.16 25.82
C GLU A 69 14.17 20.82 24.61
N LEU A 70 13.53 20.61 23.46
CA LEU A 70 14.21 20.25 22.22
C LEU A 70 14.58 21.52 21.43
N GLY A 71 15.45 22.34 22.02
CA GLY A 71 16.00 23.55 21.37
C GLY A 71 14.98 24.67 21.15
N PRO A 72 15.18 25.53 20.13
CA PRO A 72 14.38 26.75 19.93
C PRO A 72 13.01 26.50 19.28
N LEU A 73 12.68 25.25 18.94
CA LEU A 73 11.41 24.94 18.32
C LEU A 73 10.29 25.01 19.36
N SER A 74 9.21 25.71 19.01
CA SER A 74 8.02 25.69 19.85
C SER A 74 7.43 24.28 19.88
N ASP A 75 6.76 23.97 20.98
CA ASP A 75 6.07 22.72 21.20
C ASP A 75 5.13 22.35 20.03
N LYS A 76 4.39 23.32 19.50
CA LYS A 76 3.51 23.16 18.32
C LYS A 76 4.26 22.70 17.06
N TRP A 77 5.48 23.18 16.84
CA TRP A 77 6.30 22.73 15.71
C TRP A 77 6.81 21.31 15.90
N LEU A 78 7.18 20.95 17.14
CA LEU A 78 7.57 19.58 17.48
C LEU A 78 6.40 18.61 17.27
N HIS A 79 5.20 18.99 17.69
CA HIS A 79 3.96 18.27 17.43
C HIS A 79 3.70 18.08 15.93
N ALA A 80 3.71 19.17 15.16
CA ALA A 80 3.52 19.09 13.71
C ALA A 80 4.57 18.19 13.04
N LEU A 81 5.85 18.33 13.39
CA LEU A 81 6.92 17.50 12.82
C LEU A 81 6.78 16.03 13.21
N ALA A 82 6.50 15.75 14.49
CA ALA A 82 6.34 14.39 14.99
C ALA A 82 5.22 13.65 14.27
N TYR A 83 4.07 14.30 14.04
CA TYR A 83 2.94 13.68 13.35
C TYR A 83 3.11 13.65 11.84
N ALA A 84 3.85 14.59 11.24
CA ALA A 84 4.28 14.49 9.85
C ALA A 84 5.14 13.23 9.61
N VAL A 85 6.12 12.98 10.49
CA VAL A 85 6.97 11.78 10.43
C VAL A 85 6.15 10.52 10.68
N LEU A 86 5.23 10.53 11.65
CA LEU A 86 4.36 9.38 11.91
C LEU A 86 3.51 9.02 10.68
N ALA A 87 2.84 10.01 10.08
CA ALA A 87 2.02 9.80 8.89
C ALA A 87 2.87 9.29 7.70
N TRP A 88 4.09 9.79 7.54
CA TRP A 88 5.02 9.31 6.52
C TRP A 88 5.46 7.86 6.76
N LEU A 89 5.83 7.51 7.99
CA LEU A 89 6.25 6.14 8.38
C LEU A 89 5.12 5.12 8.30
N LEU A 90 3.86 5.55 8.38
CA LEU A 90 2.70 4.68 8.16
C LEU A 90 2.50 4.30 6.69
N ARG A 91 3.12 5.02 5.73
CA ARG A 91 2.89 4.77 4.29
C ARG A 91 3.45 3.44 3.78
N PRO A 92 4.72 3.05 4.05
CA PRO A 92 5.26 1.82 3.49
C PRO A 92 4.40 0.57 3.73
N PRO A 93 3.86 0.31 4.94
CA PRO A 93 2.99 -0.84 5.15
C PRO A 93 1.55 -0.66 4.60
N LEU A 94 1.07 0.58 4.44
CA LEU A 94 -0.27 0.87 3.90
C LEU A 94 -0.30 0.97 2.36
N GLY A 95 0.86 1.20 1.74
CA GLY A 95 1.02 1.42 0.30
C GLY A 95 1.06 2.89 -0.13
N HIS A 96 1.21 3.10 -1.44
CA HIS A 96 1.49 4.42 -2.03
C HIS A 96 0.29 5.06 -2.74
N THR A 97 -0.92 4.54 -2.52
CA THR A 97 -2.15 5.07 -3.14
C THR A 97 -2.68 6.29 -2.37
N ARG A 98 -3.55 7.08 -3.01
CA ARG A 98 -4.28 8.18 -2.32
C ARG A 98 -5.06 7.67 -1.11
N ARG A 99 -5.71 6.50 -1.25
CA ARG A 99 -6.45 5.86 -0.15
C ARG A 99 -5.52 5.51 1.02
N ALA A 100 -4.34 4.94 0.74
CA ALA A 100 -3.36 4.63 1.78
C ALA A 100 -2.87 5.89 2.51
N GLY A 101 -2.65 7.00 1.79
CA GLY A 101 -2.33 8.30 2.39
C GLY A 101 -3.44 8.81 3.32
N LEU A 102 -4.70 8.72 2.91
CA LEU A 102 -5.83 9.11 3.77
C LEU A 102 -5.96 8.22 5.01
N VAL A 103 -5.69 6.92 4.89
CA VAL A 103 -5.68 6.00 6.03
C VAL A 103 -4.53 6.35 6.98
N ALA A 104 -3.33 6.65 6.47
CA ALA A 104 -2.19 7.08 7.28
C ALA A 104 -2.49 8.36 8.06
N LEU A 105 -3.10 9.36 7.39
CA LEU A 105 -3.57 10.59 8.01
C LEU A 105 -4.57 10.30 9.14
N LEU A 106 -5.60 9.49 8.86
CA LEU A 106 -6.62 9.17 9.85
C LEU A 106 -6.03 8.48 11.08
N LEU A 107 -5.12 7.52 10.87
CA LEU A 107 -4.45 6.83 11.98
C LEU A 107 -3.60 7.79 12.82
N ALA A 108 -2.86 8.71 12.20
CA ALA A 108 -2.08 9.71 12.91
C ALA A 108 -2.97 10.67 13.72
N VAL A 109 -4.10 11.12 13.16
CA VAL A 109 -5.06 12.00 13.85
C VAL A 109 -5.71 11.28 15.03
N LEU A 110 -6.18 10.04 14.84
CA LEU A 110 -6.79 9.25 15.92
C LEU A 110 -5.78 8.96 17.03
N TYR A 111 -4.53 8.69 16.67
CA TYR A 111 -3.46 8.51 17.63
C TYR A 111 -3.22 9.77 18.47
N GLY A 112 -3.19 10.95 17.83
CA GLY A 112 -3.06 12.24 18.52
C GLY A 112 -4.24 12.56 19.41
N ALA A 113 -5.46 12.38 18.92
CA ALA A 113 -6.66 12.58 19.72
C ALA A 113 -6.70 11.66 20.95
N GLY A 114 -6.25 10.40 20.79
CA GLY A 114 -6.13 9.46 21.91
C GLY A 114 -5.10 9.89 22.95
N LEU A 115 -3.97 10.46 22.51
CA LEU A 115 -2.95 11.00 23.42
C LEU A 115 -3.42 12.25 24.16
N GLU A 116 -4.10 13.18 23.48
CA GLU A 116 -4.70 14.36 24.13
C GLU A 116 -5.73 13.93 25.19
N LEU A 117 -6.60 12.98 24.84
CA LEU A 117 -7.57 12.42 25.78
C LEU A 117 -6.87 11.76 26.97
N LEU A 118 -5.81 10.98 26.74
CA LEU A 118 -5.00 10.38 27.80
C LEU A 118 -4.35 11.44 28.71
N GLN A 119 -3.80 12.50 28.12
CA GLN A 119 -3.20 13.62 28.84
C GLN A 119 -4.23 14.32 29.74
N GLY A 120 -5.49 14.39 29.32
CA GLY A 120 -6.59 14.91 30.15
C GLY A 120 -6.85 14.11 31.44
N PHE A 121 -6.39 12.86 31.52
CA PHE A 121 -6.45 12.04 32.74
C PHE A 121 -5.18 12.09 33.58
N LEU A 122 -4.10 12.72 33.09
CA LEU A 122 -2.85 12.83 33.82
C LEU A 122 -2.82 14.15 34.63
N PRO A 123 -2.67 14.12 35.96
CA PRO A 123 -2.78 15.33 36.77
C PRO A 123 -1.64 16.34 36.55
N TRP A 124 -0.56 15.93 35.87
CA TRP A 124 0.58 16.78 35.52
C TRP A 124 0.61 17.16 34.02
N ARG A 125 -0.40 16.79 33.24
CA ARG A 125 -0.55 17.24 31.84
C ARG A 125 -1.91 17.90 31.66
N THR A 126 -1.98 18.78 30.68
CA THR A 126 -3.21 19.38 30.20
C THR A 126 -3.42 18.94 28.76
N ALA A 127 -4.65 18.54 28.43
CA ALA A 127 -5.04 18.31 27.06
C ALA A 127 -5.21 19.67 26.36
N GLU A 128 -4.59 19.83 25.19
CA GLU A 128 -4.60 21.10 24.47
C GLU A 128 -5.16 20.88 23.06
N TRP A 129 -6.31 21.50 22.77
CA TRP A 129 -6.91 21.41 21.44
C TRP A 129 -5.99 21.92 20.32
N THR A 130 -5.08 22.85 20.65
CA THR A 130 -4.10 23.36 19.68
C THR A 130 -3.06 22.32 19.28
N ASP A 131 -2.78 21.34 20.14
CA ASP A 131 -1.82 20.28 19.85
C ASP A 131 -2.44 19.28 18.88
N LEU A 132 -3.73 18.95 19.05
CA LEU A 132 -4.48 18.18 18.07
C LEU A 132 -4.51 18.84 16.68
N VAL A 133 -4.63 20.17 16.63
CA VAL A 133 -4.56 20.93 15.37
C VAL A 133 -3.16 20.82 14.75
N ALA A 134 -2.10 21.01 15.54
CA ALA A 134 -0.72 20.89 15.07
C ALA A 134 -0.42 19.47 14.54
N ASN A 135 -0.84 18.44 15.28
CA ASN A 135 -0.73 17.03 14.92
C ASN A 135 -1.40 16.77 13.55
N THR A 136 -2.64 17.25 13.39
CA THR A 136 -3.43 17.08 12.17
C THR A 136 -2.80 17.82 10.99
N ALA A 137 -2.32 19.05 11.20
CA ALA A 137 -1.65 19.84 10.17
C ALA A 137 -0.38 19.15 9.68
N GLY A 138 0.48 18.68 10.59
CA GLY A 138 1.70 17.95 10.27
C GLY A 138 1.44 16.68 9.46
N ALA A 139 0.51 15.84 9.92
CA ALA A 139 0.12 14.62 9.21
C ALA A 139 -0.49 14.93 7.82
N GLY A 140 -1.26 16.01 7.71
CA GLY A 140 -1.85 16.48 6.45
C GLY A 140 -0.79 16.90 5.44
N VAL A 141 0.19 17.72 5.86
CA VAL A 141 1.33 18.13 5.03
C VAL A 141 2.09 16.91 4.51
N ALA A 142 2.44 15.96 5.39
CA ALA A 142 3.12 14.73 4.98
C ALA A 142 2.30 13.95 3.95
N THR A 143 0.99 13.87 4.13
CA THR A 143 0.09 13.17 3.20
C THR A 143 0.05 13.83 1.83
N VAL A 144 0.01 15.16 1.77
CA VAL A 144 0.02 15.92 0.51
C VAL A 144 1.38 15.80 -0.19
N VAL A 145 2.48 16.00 0.52
CA VAL A 145 3.85 15.90 -0.04
C VAL A 145 4.11 14.49 -0.57
N ALA A 146 3.62 13.48 0.13
CA ALA A 146 3.83 12.10 -0.22
C ALA A 146 2.83 11.57 -1.27
N ALA A 147 1.80 12.36 -1.63
CA ALA A 147 0.83 11.96 -2.63
C ALA A 147 1.54 11.69 -3.97
N PRO A 148 1.26 10.55 -4.64
CA PRO A 148 1.84 10.30 -5.94
C PRO A 148 1.43 11.43 -6.89
N LEU A 149 2.40 12.07 -7.53
CA LEU A 149 2.20 13.00 -8.64
C LEU A 149 1.56 12.25 -9.80
N SER A 150 0.26 11.99 -9.67
CA SER A 150 -0.55 11.47 -10.75
C SER A 150 -0.71 12.65 -11.70
N ARG A 151 0.26 12.83 -12.60
CA ARG A 151 0.09 13.72 -13.74
C ARG A 151 -1.03 13.14 -14.59
N THR A 152 -2.24 13.62 -14.32
CA THR A 152 -3.41 13.46 -15.17
C THR A 152 -3.03 13.94 -16.57
N GLY A 153 -3.17 13.05 -17.57
CA GLY A 153 -3.17 13.42 -18.98
C GLY A 153 -2.12 12.74 -19.85
N ARG A 154 -2.16 11.42 -20.00
CA ARG A 154 -1.88 10.82 -21.32
C ARG A 154 -3.22 10.68 -22.04
N GLY A 155 -3.75 11.82 -22.49
CA GLY A 155 -4.77 11.84 -23.52
C GLY A 155 -4.11 11.51 -24.86
N GLU A 156 -3.71 10.26 -25.05
CA GLU A 156 -3.44 9.72 -26.38
C GLU A 156 -4.73 9.05 -26.86
N GLY A 157 -5.69 9.89 -27.25
CA GLY A 157 -6.79 9.49 -28.10
C GLY A 157 -6.42 9.78 -29.56
N GLY A 158 -5.67 8.88 -30.20
CA GLY A 158 -5.80 8.64 -31.64
C GLY A 158 -6.87 7.56 -31.83
N PRO A 159 -7.64 7.57 -32.93
CA PRO A 159 -7.13 7.49 -34.30
C PRO A 159 -7.37 8.72 -35.19
#